data_AF-A0A497B6K3-F1
#
_entry.id   AF-A0A497B6K3-F1
#
_cell.length_a   1.000
_cell.length_b   1.000
_cell.length_c   1.000
_cell.angle_alpha   90.00
_cell.angle_beta   90.00
_cell.angle_gamma   90.00
#
_symmetry.space_group_name_H-M   'P 1'
#
loop_
_entity.id
_entity.type
_entity.pdbx_description
1 polymer ?
#
loop_
_entity_poly.entity_id
_entity_poly.type
_entity_poly.pdbx_seq_one_letter_code
_entity_poly.pdbx_strand_id
1 'polypeptide(L)'
;MLETVDLSKSLTKEEYVAKLSRYQLQLRELAYQLYVQKRTLVVVYEGWDAGGKGGNIKRVTERLDPRGYEVFSIAAPKGDDATHHYLWRFWRRLKPPDEKQILIFDRTWYGRVMVERVEGFCTEEEWKRAYREINEFERQLVDFGMVVAKFWIHISPEEQLRRFQERKNTPYKQWKLTDEDWRNRDKWGKYKTAVEDMLLRTSTVTAPWTVIEGNDKWFARVKALRTLVQVLSKELDYQPAEARIKKGKKKKDDDKGD
;
A
#
# COMPACT_ATOMS: atom_id res chain seq x y z
N MET A 1 3.16 -17.78 -9.10
CA MET A 1 2.06 -16.78 -9.05
C MET A 1 2.54 -15.39 -9.44
N LEU A 2 3.69 -14.94 -8.93
CA LEU A 2 4.19 -13.59 -9.23
C LEU A 2 4.77 -13.44 -10.64
N GLU A 3 5.29 -14.53 -11.21
CA GLU A 3 5.90 -14.54 -12.55
C GLU A 3 4.92 -14.24 -13.69
N THR A 4 3.62 -14.42 -13.47
CA THR A 4 2.58 -14.13 -14.46
C THR A 4 2.15 -12.67 -14.46
N VAL A 5 2.73 -11.83 -13.59
CA VAL A 5 2.38 -10.42 -13.47
C VAL A 5 3.04 -9.63 -14.60
N ASP A 6 2.24 -8.95 -15.41
CA ASP A 6 2.73 -8.12 -16.52
C ASP A 6 3.36 -6.82 -16.02
N LEU A 7 4.67 -6.85 -15.78
CA LEU A 7 5.43 -5.69 -15.32
C LEU A 7 5.77 -4.67 -16.42
N SER A 8 5.29 -4.86 -17.66
CA SER A 8 5.43 -3.87 -18.74
C SER A 8 4.42 -2.72 -18.66
N LYS A 9 3.38 -2.86 -17.82
CA LYS A 9 2.34 -1.84 -17.65
C LYS A 9 2.95 -0.51 -17.21
N SER A 10 2.57 0.55 -17.92
CA SER A 10 3.05 1.92 -17.70
C SER A 10 1.96 2.92 -18.04
N LEU A 11 2.17 4.19 -17.66
CA LEU A 11 1.35 5.32 -18.07
C LEU A 11 2.20 6.42 -18.70
N THR A 12 1.61 7.20 -19.60
CA THR A 12 2.19 8.49 -19.98
C THR A 12 1.99 9.53 -18.86
N LYS A 13 2.71 10.65 -18.94
CA LYS A 13 2.60 11.72 -17.94
C LYS A 13 1.21 12.33 -17.93
N GLU A 14 0.64 12.55 -19.12
CA GLU A 14 -0.68 13.13 -19.33
C GLU A 14 -1.76 12.23 -18.74
N GLU A 15 -1.69 10.92 -19.02
CA GLU A 15 -2.59 9.93 -18.44
C GLU A 15 -2.47 9.84 -16.93
N TYR A 16 -1.23 9.83 -16.42
CA TYR A 16 -0.97 9.79 -14.98
C TYR A 16 -1.60 10.99 -14.28
N VAL A 17 -1.37 12.21 -14.74
CA VAL A 17 -1.91 13.43 -14.13
C VAL A 17 -3.45 13.41 -14.15
N ALA A 18 -4.05 13.04 -15.28
CA ALA A 18 -5.50 12.98 -15.40
C ALA A 18 -6.13 11.92 -14.48
N LYS A 19 -5.63 10.67 -14.54
CA LYS A 19 -6.16 9.55 -13.76
C LYS A 19 -5.91 9.74 -12.26
N LEU A 20 -4.72 10.21 -11.87
CA LEU A 20 -4.38 10.51 -10.48
C LEU A 20 -5.36 11.53 -9.88
N SER A 21 -5.55 12.67 -10.57
CA SER A 21 -6.43 13.73 -10.10
C SER A 21 -7.88 13.25 -9.95
N ARG A 22 -8.37 12.45 -10.91
CA ARG A 22 -9.71 11.83 -10.86
C ARG A 22 -9.87 10.97 -9.61
N TYR A 23 -9.00 9.97 -9.42
CA TYR A 23 -9.17 9.03 -8.31
C TYR A 23 -8.92 9.66 -6.94
N GLN A 24 -8.06 10.68 -6.83
CA GLN A 24 -7.89 11.43 -5.59
C GLN A 24 -9.16 12.20 -5.18
N LEU A 25 -9.87 12.80 -6.15
CA LEU A 25 -11.14 13.48 -5.86
C LEU A 25 -12.23 12.50 -5.44
N GLN A 26 -12.33 11.37 -6.14
CA GLN A 26 -13.27 10.30 -5.78
C GLN A 26 -12.95 9.70 -4.40
N LEU A 27 -11.67 9.47 -4.09
CA LEU A 27 -11.27 8.98 -2.77
C LEU A 27 -11.59 9.99 -1.66
N ARG A 28 -11.47 11.31 -1.92
CA ARG A 28 -11.87 12.34 -0.95
C ARG A 28 -13.36 12.28 -0.62
N GLU A 29 -14.19 12.06 -1.63
CA GLU A 29 -15.64 11.91 -1.47
C GLU A 29 -15.99 10.62 -0.71
N LEU A 30 -15.34 9.51 -1.04
CA LEU A 30 -15.51 8.24 -0.33
C LEU A 30 -14.99 8.30 1.12
N ALA A 31 -13.93 9.07 1.39
CA ALA A 31 -13.47 9.32 2.74
C ALA A 31 -14.50 10.05 3.60
N TYR A 32 -15.29 10.96 2.99
CA TYR A 32 -16.43 11.57 3.67
C TYR A 32 -17.55 10.54 3.91
N GLN A 33 -17.80 9.62 2.97
CA GLN A 33 -18.77 8.55 3.17
C GLN A 33 -18.38 7.58 4.29
N LEU A 34 -17.08 7.28 4.47
CA LEU A 34 -16.58 6.53 5.62
C LEU A 34 -16.98 7.20 6.94
N TYR A 35 -16.86 8.53 7.03
CA TYR A 35 -17.29 9.29 8.20
C TYR A 35 -18.81 9.21 8.42
N VAL A 36 -19.61 9.49 7.39
CA VAL A 36 -21.09 9.48 7.48
C VAL A 36 -21.63 8.11 7.88
N GLN A 37 -21.07 7.05 7.29
CA GLN A 37 -21.49 5.67 7.55
C GLN A 37 -20.81 5.04 8.77
N LYS A 38 -19.96 5.79 9.49
CA LYS A 38 -19.19 5.30 10.65
C LYS A 38 -18.43 4.01 10.34
N ARG A 39 -17.70 4.01 9.22
CA ARG A 39 -16.84 2.89 8.79
C ARG A 39 -15.37 3.31 8.78
N THR A 40 -14.49 2.36 9.09
CA THR A 40 -13.04 2.55 9.02
C THR A 40 -12.46 1.75 7.86
N LEU A 41 -11.59 2.39 7.07
CA LEU A 41 -10.76 1.73 6.07
C LEU A 41 -9.38 1.43 6.66
N VAL A 42 -8.94 0.18 6.54
CA VAL A 42 -7.59 -0.28 6.86
C VAL A 42 -6.86 -0.60 5.54
N VAL A 43 -5.79 0.13 5.27
CA VAL A 43 -4.96 -0.02 4.07
C VAL A 43 -3.63 -0.65 4.45
N VAL A 44 -3.33 -1.82 3.87
CA VAL A 44 -2.12 -2.61 4.12
C VAL A 44 -1.20 -2.45 2.92
N TYR A 45 -0.02 -1.84 3.11
CA TYR A 45 1.01 -1.77 2.08
C TYR A 45 2.18 -2.68 2.40
N GLU A 46 2.35 -3.71 1.56
CA GLU A 46 3.54 -4.53 1.47
C GLU A 46 4.14 -4.46 0.06
N GLY A 47 5.35 -4.95 -0.09
CA GLY A 47 6.07 -4.91 -1.37
C GLY A 47 7.56 -4.96 -1.17
N TRP A 48 8.28 -5.26 -2.24
CA TRP A 48 9.74 -5.30 -2.24
C TRP A 48 10.36 -4.02 -1.71
N ASP A 49 11.57 -4.14 -1.16
CA ASP A 49 12.40 -2.96 -0.88
C ASP A 49 12.62 -2.19 -2.19
N ALA A 50 12.53 -0.86 -2.06
CA ALA A 50 12.39 0.06 -3.19
C ALA A 50 11.19 -0.12 -4.14
N GLY A 51 10.21 -0.96 -3.80
CA GLY A 51 8.96 -1.16 -4.57
C GLY A 51 8.12 0.10 -4.76
N GLY A 52 8.18 1.05 -3.82
CA GLY A 52 7.50 2.35 -3.94
C GLY A 52 6.29 2.54 -3.04
N LYS A 53 6.22 1.83 -1.90
CA LYS A 53 5.18 1.93 -0.86
C LYS A 53 4.92 3.38 -0.43
N GLY A 54 5.92 4.05 0.15
CA GLY A 54 5.78 5.46 0.56
C GLY A 54 5.38 6.43 -0.57
N GLY A 55 5.73 6.12 -1.82
CA GLY A 55 5.28 6.90 -2.99
C GLY A 55 3.80 6.70 -3.34
N ASN A 56 3.23 5.52 -3.07
CA ASN A 56 1.80 5.26 -3.17
C ASN A 56 1.05 5.92 -2.02
N ILE A 57 1.50 5.70 -0.79
CA ILE A 57 0.90 6.28 0.43
C ILE A 57 0.81 7.80 0.30
N LYS A 58 1.91 8.45 -0.10
CA LYS A 58 1.93 9.91 -0.31
C LYS A 58 0.85 10.38 -1.30
N ARG A 59 0.53 9.60 -2.34
CA ARG A 59 -0.48 9.99 -3.34
C ARG A 59 -1.90 9.69 -2.90
N VAL A 60 -2.09 8.66 -2.08
CA VAL A 60 -3.35 8.37 -1.41
C VAL A 60 -3.72 9.53 -0.47
N THR A 61 -2.78 9.99 0.34
CA THR A 61 -3.03 11.02 1.36
C THR A 61 -3.03 12.46 0.84
N GLU A 62 -2.48 12.73 -0.34
CA GLU A 62 -2.22 14.08 -0.89
C GLU A 62 -3.44 15.01 -0.93
N ARG A 63 -4.66 14.47 -1.08
CA ARG A 63 -5.91 15.26 -1.13
C ARG A 63 -6.92 14.91 -0.04
N LEU A 64 -6.51 14.12 0.95
CA LEU A 64 -7.32 13.79 2.10
C LEU A 64 -7.11 14.82 3.21
N ASP A 65 -8.13 14.99 4.06
CA ASP A 65 -7.98 15.77 5.29
C ASP A 65 -7.08 15.00 6.27
N PRO A 66 -5.96 15.58 6.74
CA PRO A 66 -5.04 14.90 7.66
C PRO A 66 -5.66 14.53 9.01
N ARG A 67 -6.81 15.10 9.38
CA ARG A 67 -7.53 14.69 10.59
C ARG A 67 -8.20 13.33 10.44
N GLY A 68 -8.54 12.95 9.21
CA GLY A 68 -9.31 11.75 8.91
C GLY A 68 -8.47 10.50 8.61
N TYR A 69 -7.15 10.62 8.55
CA TYR A 69 -6.26 9.47 8.33
C TYR A 69 -5.07 9.44 9.29
N GLU A 70 -4.52 8.25 9.47
CA GLU A 70 -3.27 8.04 10.19
C GLU A 70 -2.39 7.05 9.42
N VAL A 71 -1.08 7.31 9.38
CA VAL A 71 -0.09 6.45 8.71
C VAL A 71 0.83 5.86 9.76
N PHE A 72 0.80 4.53 9.89
CA PHE A 72 1.67 3.77 10.77
C PHE A 72 2.83 3.16 9.99
N SER A 73 4.05 3.61 10.27
CA SER A 73 5.27 2.95 9.79
C SER A 73 5.67 1.84 10.75
N ILE A 74 5.50 0.58 10.36
CA ILE A 74 5.77 -0.56 11.24
C ILE A 74 7.24 -0.94 11.15
N ALA A 75 7.91 -0.93 12.30
CA ALA A 75 9.31 -1.31 12.47
C ALA A 75 9.45 -2.57 13.34
N ALA A 76 10.70 -2.95 13.62
CA ALA A 76 11.02 -3.97 14.61
C ALA A 76 10.34 -3.63 15.97
N PRO A 77 9.70 -4.61 16.63
CA PRO A 77 9.02 -4.38 17.91
C PRO A 77 10.03 -3.96 18.99
N LYS A 78 9.62 -3.04 19.87
CA LYS A 78 10.40 -2.56 21.02
C LYS A 78 9.47 -2.32 22.21
N GLY A 79 9.99 -2.39 23.43
CA GLY A 79 9.19 -2.21 24.65
C GLY A 79 8.00 -3.16 24.66
N ASP A 80 6.80 -2.64 24.97
CA ASP A 80 5.59 -3.46 25.07
C ASP A 80 5.23 -4.21 23.77
N ASP A 81 5.56 -3.65 22.60
CA ASP A 81 5.28 -4.30 21.31
C ASP A 81 6.05 -5.63 21.17
N ALA A 82 7.08 -5.87 22.00
CA ALA A 82 7.88 -7.10 22.02
C ALA A 82 7.51 -8.07 23.16
N THR A 83 6.68 -7.65 24.12
CA THR A 83 6.37 -8.45 25.33
C THR A 83 4.97 -9.08 25.32
N HIS A 84 4.15 -8.74 24.33
CA HIS A 84 2.78 -9.23 24.18
C HIS A 84 2.64 -10.19 22.98
N HIS A 85 1.44 -10.74 22.79
CA HIS A 85 1.10 -11.48 21.57
C HIS A 85 1.40 -10.63 20.32
N TYR A 86 1.94 -11.25 19.26
CA TYR A 86 2.41 -10.54 18.05
C TYR A 86 1.39 -9.55 17.47
N LEU A 87 0.12 -9.96 17.42
CA LEU A 87 -0.96 -9.14 16.86
C LEU A 87 -1.38 -7.95 17.73
N TRP A 88 -1.03 -7.94 19.02
CA TRP A 88 -1.44 -6.90 19.97
C TRP A 88 -0.99 -5.51 19.53
N ARG A 89 0.23 -5.40 18.99
CA ARG A 89 0.76 -4.12 18.49
C ARG A 89 -0.09 -3.53 17.37
N PHE A 90 -0.74 -4.37 16.56
CA PHE A 90 -1.60 -3.91 15.48
C PHE A 90 -3.01 -3.59 15.99
N TRP A 91 -3.57 -4.44 16.86
CA TRP A 91 -4.84 -4.19 17.54
C TRP A 91 -4.90 -2.81 18.21
N ARG A 92 -3.83 -2.43 18.94
CA ARG A 92 -3.77 -1.11 19.61
C ARG A 92 -3.72 0.09 18.67
N ARG A 93 -3.35 -0.12 17.40
CA ARG A 93 -3.27 0.93 16.38
C ARG A 93 -4.57 1.09 15.61
N LEU A 94 -5.53 0.19 15.80
CA LEU A 94 -6.87 0.34 15.24
C LEU A 94 -7.62 1.44 15.98
N LYS A 95 -8.26 2.31 15.21
CA LYS A 95 -8.99 3.48 15.70
C LYS A 95 -10.45 3.43 15.24
N PRO A 96 -11.39 3.89 16.08
CA PRO A 96 -12.78 4.01 15.67
C PRO A 96 -12.94 5.09 14.58
N PRO A 97 -14.00 5.00 13.77
CA PRO A 97 -14.24 5.92 12.65
C PRO A 97 -14.44 7.37 13.11
N ASP A 98 -14.84 7.62 14.35
CA ASP A 98 -14.98 8.98 14.90
C ASP A 98 -13.62 9.66 15.16
N GLU A 99 -12.54 8.89 15.32
CA GLU A 99 -11.18 9.41 15.51
C GLU A 99 -10.42 9.45 14.17
N LYS A 100 -10.49 8.37 13.39
CA LYS A 100 -9.81 8.20 12.11
C LYS A 100 -10.63 7.30 11.18
N GLN A 101 -10.94 7.79 9.99
CA GLN A 101 -11.66 7.00 8.99
C GLN A 101 -10.74 6.11 8.16
N ILE A 102 -9.46 6.47 8.01
CA ILE A 102 -8.50 5.74 7.17
C ILE A 102 -7.20 5.46 7.95
N LEU A 103 -6.86 4.19 8.12
CA LEU A 103 -5.63 3.74 8.78
C LEU A 103 -4.74 3.09 7.72
N ILE A 104 -3.54 3.65 7.51
CA ILE A 104 -2.62 3.18 6.48
C ILE A 104 -1.38 2.60 7.16
N PHE A 105 -1.09 1.33 6.89
CA PHE A 105 0.08 0.66 7.41
C PHE A 105 1.16 0.54 6.31
N ASP A 106 2.32 1.18 6.51
CA ASP A 106 3.55 0.96 5.73
C ASP A 106 4.37 -0.13 6.41
N ARG A 107 4.35 -1.34 5.83
CA ARG A 107 4.64 -2.61 6.51
C ARG A 107 3.62 -2.91 7.62
N THR A 108 3.39 -4.19 7.90
CA THR A 108 2.20 -4.64 8.66
C THR A 108 2.48 -5.91 9.48
N TRP A 109 1.41 -6.57 9.94
CA TRP A 109 1.45 -7.91 10.55
C TRP A 109 1.99 -9.00 9.61
N TYR A 110 2.02 -8.74 8.30
CA TYR A 110 2.64 -9.65 7.35
C TYR A 110 4.17 -9.76 7.50
N GLY A 111 4.80 -8.90 8.32
CA GLY A 111 6.21 -9.02 8.71
C GLY A 111 6.57 -10.41 9.25
N ARG A 112 5.69 -11.04 10.06
CA ARG A 112 5.91 -12.38 10.64
C ARG A 112 6.14 -13.46 9.58
N VAL A 113 5.32 -13.44 8.53
CA VAL A 113 5.37 -14.44 7.45
C VAL A 113 6.32 -14.07 6.31
N MET A 114 6.98 -12.91 6.40
CA MET A 114 7.95 -12.41 5.43
C MET A 114 9.34 -12.22 6.06
N VAL A 115 9.71 -10.99 6.42
CA VAL A 115 11.07 -10.66 6.92
C VAL A 115 11.44 -11.49 8.14
N GLU A 116 10.52 -11.69 9.08
CA GLU A 116 10.84 -12.42 10.32
C GLU A 116 11.01 -13.92 10.06
N ARG A 117 10.28 -14.49 9.08
CA ARG A 117 10.48 -15.86 8.57
C ARG A 117 11.81 -16.02 7.85
N VAL A 118 12.19 -15.07 6.99
CA VAL A 118 13.40 -15.17 6.14
C VAL A 118 14.68 -14.88 6.92
N GLU A 119 14.62 -13.96 7.88
CA GLU A 119 15.75 -13.57 8.71
C GLU A 119 15.86 -14.38 10.02
N GLY A 120 14.87 -15.21 10.35
CA GLY A 120 14.91 -16.04 11.57
C GLY A 120 14.64 -15.26 12.85
N PHE A 121 13.91 -14.14 12.77
CA PHE A 121 13.34 -13.45 13.96
C PHE A 121 12.09 -14.20 14.49
N CYS A 122 11.61 -15.14 13.67
CA CYS A 122 10.72 -16.29 13.88
C CYS A 122 11.29 -17.57 14.45
N THR A 123 10.61 -18.24 15.39
CA THR A 123 10.56 -19.71 15.32
C THR A 123 9.67 -20.16 14.15
N GLU A 124 9.87 -21.41 13.71
CA GLU A 124 9.11 -21.97 12.59
C GLU A 124 7.61 -22.12 12.92
N GLU A 125 7.31 -22.52 14.15
CA GLU A 125 5.95 -22.69 14.65
C GLU A 125 5.17 -21.37 14.62
N GLU A 126 5.83 -20.26 15.01
CA GLU A 126 5.22 -18.94 15.04
C GLU A 126 4.80 -18.42 13.67
N TRP A 127 5.66 -18.48 12.65
CA TRP A 127 5.25 -17.99 11.32
C TRP A 127 4.27 -18.96 10.63
N LYS A 128 4.35 -20.26 10.92
CA LYS A 128 3.38 -21.24 10.39
C LYS A 128 1.98 -21.00 10.92
N ARG A 129 1.81 -20.76 12.24
CA ARG A 129 0.50 -20.45 12.83
C ARG A 129 -0.02 -19.07 12.44
N ALA A 130 0.89 -18.11 12.17
CA ALA A 130 0.52 -16.73 11.87
C ALA A 130 -0.39 -16.56 10.65
N TYR A 131 -0.32 -17.44 9.64
CA TYR A 131 -1.26 -17.37 8.51
C TYR A 131 -2.72 -17.48 8.95
N ARG A 132 -3.01 -18.42 9.85
CA ARG A 132 -4.35 -18.60 10.41
C ARG A 132 -4.76 -17.39 11.25
N GLU A 133 -3.87 -16.96 12.15
CA GLU A 133 -4.12 -15.83 13.04
C GLU A 133 -4.35 -14.51 12.30
N ILE A 134 -3.62 -14.28 11.19
CA ILE A 134 -3.82 -13.11 10.32
C ILE A 134 -5.19 -13.16 9.66
N ASN A 135 -5.61 -14.32 9.14
CA ASN A 135 -6.92 -14.48 8.54
C ASN A 135 -8.04 -14.26 9.57
N GLU A 136 -7.90 -14.79 10.78
CA GLU A 136 -8.83 -14.60 11.89
C GLU A 136 -8.88 -13.12 12.33
N PHE A 137 -7.73 -12.47 12.42
CA PHE A 137 -7.61 -11.05 12.72
C PHE A 137 -8.35 -10.20 11.69
N GLU A 138 -8.04 -10.35 10.41
CA GLU A 138 -8.69 -9.60 9.34
C GLU A 138 -10.19 -9.91 9.24
N ARG A 139 -10.59 -11.14 9.54
CA ARG A 139 -12.00 -11.52 9.61
C ARG A 139 -12.73 -10.75 10.71
N GLN A 140 -12.16 -10.64 11.91
CA GLN A 140 -12.75 -9.85 12.99
C GLN A 140 -12.91 -8.37 12.60
N LEU A 141 -11.95 -7.80 11.86
CA LEU A 141 -12.06 -6.41 11.38
C LEU A 141 -13.22 -6.24 10.41
N VAL A 142 -13.34 -7.14 9.44
CA VAL A 142 -14.41 -7.09 8.43
C VAL A 142 -15.77 -7.36 9.06
N ASP A 143 -15.89 -8.32 9.99
CA ASP A 143 -17.13 -8.61 10.71
C ASP A 143 -17.59 -7.44 11.58
N PHE A 144 -16.65 -6.65 12.11
CA PHE A 144 -16.94 -5.38 12.80
C PHE A 144 -17.38 -4.26 11.85
N GLY A 145 -17.25 -4.43 10.54
CA GLY A 145 -17.61 -3.44 9.52
C GLY A 145 -16.43 -2.58 9.05
N MET A 146 -15.18 -2.93 9.34
CA MET A 146 -14.03 -2.27 8.70
C MET A 146 -13.87 -2.74 7.24
N VAL A 147 -13.40 -1.85 6.37
CA VAL A 147 -12.96 -2.21 5.01
C VAL A 147 -11.48 -2.52 5.06
N VAL A 148 -11.04 -3.68 4.54
CA VAL A 148 -9.62 -4.03 4.48
C VAL A 148 -9.15 -4.07 3.02
N ALA A 149 -8.18 -3.21 2.68
CA ALA A 149 -7.58 -3.16 1.35
C ALA A 149 -6.08 -3.46 1.42
N LYS A 150 -5.65 -4.58 0.81
CA LYS A 150 -4.27 -5.07 0.90
C LYS A 150 -3.54 -4.97 -0.44
N PHE A 151 -2.34 -4.39 -0.41
CA PHE A 151 -1.54 -4.12 -1.59
C PHE A 151 -0.14 -4.74 -1.48
N TRP A 152 0.19 -5.60 -2.44
CA TRP A 152 1.55 -6.08 -2.66
C TRP A 152 2.15 -5.35 -3.88
N ILE A 153 3.13 -4.48 -3.67
CA ILE A 153 3.82 -3.79 -4.77
C ILE A 153 4.94 -4.68 -5.32
N HIS A 154 4.69 -5.27 -6.47
CA HIS A 154 5.58 -6.20 -7.14
C HIS A 154 6.46 -5.48 -8.18
N ILE A 155 7.77 -5.69 -8.11
CA ILE A 155 8.76 -5.20 -9.08
C ILE A 155 9.67 -6.36 -9.46
N SER A 156 10.34 -6.23 -10.60
CA SER A 156 11.33 -7.22 -11.01
C SER A 156 12.65 -7.06 -10.22
N PRO A 157 13.48 -8.12 -10.13
CA PRO A 157 14.81 -8.02 -9.53
C PRO A 157 15.68 -6.94 -10.20
N GLU A 158 15.54 -6.75 -11.51
CA GLU A 158 16.32 -5.78 -12.30
C GLU A 158 15.88 -4.35 -11.96
N GLU A 159 14.57 -4.12 -11.86
CA GLU A 159 14.04 -2.80 -11.47
C GLU A 159 14.43 -2.45 -10.04
N GLN A 160 14.46 -3.44 -9.13
CA GLN A 160 14.95 -3.20 -7.77
C GLN A 160 16.41 -2.75 -7.78
N LEU A 161 17.28 -3.45 -8.53
CA LEU A 161 18.69 -3.09 -8.64
C LEU A 161 18.88 -1.69 -9.22
N ARG A 162 18.15 -1.37 -10.29
CA ARG A 162 18.17 -0.05 -10.92
C ARG A 162 17.80 1.04 -9.92
N ARG A 163 16.78 0.82 -9.09
CA ARG A 163 16.36 1.77 -8.03
C ARG A 163 17.37 1.89 -6.91
N PHE A 164 18.06 0.81 -6.54
CA PHE A 164 19.15 0.86 -5.56
C PHE A 164 20.30 1.71 -6.10
N GLN A 165 20.73 1.48 -7.34
CA GLN A 165 21.77 2.28 -7.97
C GLN A 165 21.38 3.77 -8.08
N GLU A 166 20.14 4.08 -8.49
CA GLU A 166 19.62 5.45 -8.55
C GLU A 166 19.68 6.15 -7.17
N ARG A 167 19.30 5.44 -6.10
CA ARG A 167 19.31 5.98 -4.72
C ARG A 167 20.73 6.22 -4.23
N LYS A 168 21.67 5.31 -4.51
CA LYS A 168 23.09 5.45 -4.14
C LYS A 168 23.70 6.70 -4.77
N ASN A 169 23.32 6.99 -6.01
CA ASN A 169 23.85 8.12 -6.77
C ASN A 169 23.09 9.45 -6.55
N THR A 170 22.01 9.45 -5.77
CA THR A 170 21.22 10.67 -5.50
C THR A 170 21.43 11.12 -4.04
N PRO A 171 22.16 12.23 -3.76
CA PRO A 171 22.55 12.60 -2.40
C PRO A 171 21.41 12.61 -1.38
N TYR A 172 20.26 13.21 -1.71
CA TYR A 172 19.12 13.31 -0.80
C TYR A 172 18.29 12.00 -0.66
N LYS A 173 18.62 10.94 -1.39
CA LYS A 173 17.98 9.61 -1.29
C LYS A 173 18.89 8.55 -0.68
N GLN A 174 20.17 8.84 -0.45
CA GLN A 174 21.15 7.86 0.05
C GLN A 174 20.72 7.26 1.40
N TRP A 175 20.11 8.05 2.28
CA TRP A 175 19.57 7.59 3.57
C TRP A 175 18.52 6.46 3.45
N LYS A 176 17.95 6.24 2.25
CA LYS A 176 16.97 5.18 1.98
C LYS A 176 17.61 3.84 1.56
N LEU A 177 18.92 3.73 1.67
CA LEU A 177 19.69 2.51 1.43
C LEU A 177 20.47 2.16 2.70
N THR A 178 20.35 0.92 3.10
CA THR A 178 21.04 0.32 4.23
C THR A 178 21.78 -0.94 3.75
N ASP A 179 22.76 -1.41 4.50
CA ASP A 179 23.41 -2.70 4.22
C ASP A 179 22.42 -3.86 4.28
N GLU A 180 21.34 -3.71 5.06
CA GLU A 180 20.24 -4.66 5.14
C GLU A 180 19.50 -4.80 3.81
N ASP A 181 19.30 -3.71 3.05
CA ASP A 181 18.65 -3.76 1.74
C ASP A 181 19.41 -4.64 0.74
N TRP A 182 20.75 -4.61 0.78
CA TRP A 182 21.59 -5.46 -0.06
C TRP A 182 21.54 -6.93 0.38
N ARG A 183 21.61 -7.20 1.70
CA ARG A 183 21.46 -8.57 2.22
C ARG A 183 20.10 -9.17 1.90
N ASN A 184 19.02 -8.38 1.95
CA ASN A 184 17.68 -8.83 1.60
C ASN A 184 17.58 -9.20 0.12
N ARG A 185 18.25 -8.44 -0.75
CA ARG A 185 18.32 -8.73 -2.17
C ARG A 185 18.99 -10.08 -2.46
N ASP A 186 20.08 -10.40 -1.78
CA ASP A 186 20.77 -11.70 -1.95
C ASP A 186 19.86 -12.89 -1.59
N LYS A 187 18.85 -12.65 -0.74
CA LYS A 187 17.82 -13.62 -0.35
C LYS A 187 16.55 -13.54 -1.21
N TRP A 188 16.59 -12.94 -2.41
CA TRP A 188 15.43 -12.76 -3.28
C TRP A 188 14.57 -14.01 -3.43
N GLY A 189 15.20 -15.17 -3.68
CA GLY A 189 14.49 -16.45 -3.83
C GLY A 189 13.67 -16.83 -2.58
N LYS A 190 14.26 -16.66 -1.38
CA LYS A 190 13.57 -16.95 -0.11
C LYS A 190 12.40 -16.00 0.12
N TYR A 191 12.60 -14.71 -0.14
CA TYR A 191 11.52 -13.71 -0.04
C TYR A 191 10.42 -13.97 -1.05
N LYS A 192 10.75 -14.34 -2.30
CA LYS A 192 9.75 -14.69 -3.32
C LYS A 192 8.86 -15.82 -2.84
N THR A 193 9.43 -16.91 -2.31
CA THR A 193 8.64 -18.01 -1.74
C THR A 193 7.77 -17.55 -0.57
N ALA A 194 8.31 -16.76 0.36
CA ALA A 194 7.54 -16.24 1.50
C ALA A 194 6.35 -15.37 1.06
N VAL A 195 6.52 -14.54 0.04
CA VAL A 195 5.48 -13.69 -0.54
C VAL A 195 4.43 -14.53 -1.28
N GLU A 196 4.83 -15.53 -2.08
CA GLU A 196 3.87 -16.40 -2.75
C GLU A 196 3.03 -17.21 -1.75
N ASP A 197 3.65 -17.74 -0.68
CA ASP A 197 2.94 -18.38 0.42
C ASP A 197 1.96 -17.43 1.11
N MET A 198 2.39 -16.18 1.37
CA MET A 198 1.53 -15.14 1.95
C MET A 198 0.31 -14.87 1.07
N LEU A 199 0.51 -14.59 -0.22
CA LEU A 199 -0.58 -14.30 -1.14
C LEU A 199 -1.54 -15.48 -1.24
N LEU A 200 -1.03 -16.71 -1.33
CA LEU A 200 -1.85 -17.93 -1.44
C LEU A 200 -2.68 -18.19 -0.18
N ARG A 201 -2.08 -18.03 1.01
CA ARG A 201 -2.70 -18.43 2.28
C ARG A 201 -3.56 -17.35 2.93
N THR A 202 -3.43 -16.10 2.49
CA THR A 202 -4.09 -14.96 3.14
C THR A 202 -4.87 -14.06 2.19
N SER A 203 -4.92 -14.37 0.89
CA SER A 203 -5.87 -13.70 -0.01
C SER A 203 -7.25 -14.35 0.13
N THR A 204 -8.00 -13.90 1.13
CA THR A 204 -9.35 -14.41 1.42
C THR A 204 -10.41 -13.66 0.60
N VAL A 205 -11.65 -14.17 0.58
CA VAL A 205 -12.78 -13.50 -0.10
C VAL A 205 -13.08 -12.14 0.53
N THR A 206 -12.96 -12.02 1.85
CA THR A 206 -13.27 -10.80 2.60
C THR A 206 -12.11 -9.82 2.70
N ALA A 207 -10.88 -10.30 2.60
CA ALA A 207 -9.68 -9.47 2.56
C ALA A 207 -8.75 -9.98 1.44
N PRO A 208 -9.05 -9.68 0.16
CA PRO A 208 -8.22 -10.12 -0.95
C PRO A 208 -6.91 -9.32 -1.03
N TRP A 209 -5.86 -9.97 -1.54
CA TRP A 209 -4.63 -9.27 -1.92
C TRP A 209 -4.75 -8.65 -3.32
N THR A 210 -4.36 -7.39 -3.44
CA THR A 210 -4.15 -6.75 -4.74
C THR A 210 -2.66 -6.69 -5.05
N VAL A 211 -2.24 -7.42 -6.08
CA VAL A 211 -0.88 -7.29 -6.63
C VAL A 211 -0.82 -6.07 -7.56
N ILE A 212 0.11 -5.15 -7.28
CA ILE A 212 0.36 -3.95 -8.06
C ILE A 212 1.65 -4.12 -8.86
N GLU A 213 1.56 -3.95 -10.17
CA GLU A 213 2.66 -3.86 -11.11
C GLU A 213 3.43 -2.57 -10.82
N GLY A 214 4.56 -2.72 -10.13
CA GLY A 214 5.30 -1.64 -9.50
C GLY A 214 6.44 -1.08 -10.33
N ASN A 215 6.76 -1.67 -11.50
CA ASN A 215 7.90 -1.27 -12.31
C ASN A 215 7.78 0.19 -12.76
N ASP A 216 6.65 0.56 -13.35
CA ASP A 216 6.29 1.96 -13.53
C ASP A 216 5.59 2.54 -12.27
N LYS A 217 6.21 3.57 -11.69
CA LYS A 217 5.69 4.21 -10.47
C LYS A 217 4.37 4.93 -10.72
N TRP A 218 4.15 5.47 -11.93
CA TRP A 218 2.92 6.19 -12.25
C TRP A 218 1.73 5.25 -12.34
N PHE A 219 1.89 4.16 -13.08
CA PHE A 219 0.90 3.08 -13.15
C PHE A 219 0.58 2.52 -11.77
N ALA A 220 1.60 2.19 -10.96
CA ALA A 220 1.41 1.64 -9.61
C ALA A 220 0.51 2.53 -8.72
N ARG A 221 0.80 3.85 -8.69
CA ARG A 221 0.03 4.84 -7.91
C ARG A 221 -1.42 4.92 -8.36
N VAL A 222 -1.65 4.96 -9.67
CA VAL A 222 -2.99 5.04 -10.24
C VAL A 222 -3.76 3.74 -9.99
N LYS A 223 -3.12 2.57 -10.10
CA LYS A 223 -3.76 1.28 -9.80
C LYS A 223 -4.16 1.19 -8.33
N ALA A 224 -3.30 1.61 -7.40
CA ALA A 224 -3.62 1.63 -5.97
C ALA A 224 -4.86 2.49 -5.69
N LEU A 225 -4.85 3.75 -6.14
CA LEU A 225 -5.96 4.68 -5.97
C LEU A 225 -7.26 4.18 -6.61
N ARG A 226 -7.20 3.69 -7.86
CA ARG A 226 -8.35 3.10 -8.55
C ARG A 226 -8.94 1.94 -7.75
N THR A 227 -8.08 1.06 -7.25
CA THR A 227 -8.52 -0.12 -6.47
C THR A 227 -9.19 0.32 -5.17
N LEU A 228 -8.62 1.30 -4.46
CA LEU A 228 -9.25 1.87 -3.25
C LEU A 228 -10.63 2.45 -3.56
N VAL A 229 -10.77 3.22 -4.64
CA VAL A 229 -12.06 3.77 -5.07
C VAL A 229 -13.05 2.64 -5.37
N GLN A 230 -12.64 1.62 -6.12
CA GLN A 230 -13.51 0.48 -6.45
C GLN A 230 -13.97 -0.31 -5.22
N VAL A 231 -13.05 -0.61 -4.30
CA VAL A 231 -13.35 -1.33 -3.06
C VAL A 231 -14.30 -0.51 -2.20
N LEU A 232 -14.00 0.76 -1.94
CA LEU A 232 -14.86 1.62 -1.13
C LEU A 232 -16.23 1.86 -1.78
N SER A 233 -16.29 2.08 -3.09
CA SER A 233 -17.57 2.24 -3.78
C SER A 233 -18.47 1.03 -3.64
N LYS A 234 -17.89 -0.17 -3.69
CA LYS A 234 -18.65 -1.42 -3.48
C LYS A 234 -19.07 -1.57 -2.02
N GLU A 235 -18.14 -1.35 -1.09
CA GLU A 235 -18.36 -1.56 0.35
C GLU A 235 -19.31 -0.54 0.99
N LEU A 236 -19.35 0.68 0.47
CA LEU A 236 -20.19 1.77 0.96
C LEU A 236 -21.48 1.93 0.15
N ASP A 237 -21.68 1.09 -0.86
CA ASP A 237 -22.74 1.20 -1.87
C ASP A 237 -22.89 2.65 -2.39
N TYR A 238 -21.75 3.25 -2.76
CA TYR A 238 -21.67 4.66 -3.11
C TYR A 238 -20.82 4.90 -4.35
N GLN A 239 -21.41 5.55 -5.36
CA GLN A 239 -20.72 5.92 -6.59
C GLN A 239 -20.27 7.37 -6.53
N PRO A 240 -18.95 7.64 -6.37
CA PRO A 240 -18.44 9.00 -6.34
C PRO A 240 -18.59 9.66 -7.71
N ALA A 241 -18.84 10.96 -7.71
CA ALA A 241 -19.09 11.72 -8.92
C ALA A 241 -17.93 11.58 -9.93
N GLU A 242 -18.25 11.59 -11.22
CA GLU A 242 -17.21 11.68 -12.24
C GLU A 242 -16.50 13.04 -12.12
N ALA A 243 -15.19 13.00 -11.84
CA ALA A 243 -14.40 14.20 -11.73
C ALA A 243 -14.40 14.97 -13.07
N ARG A 244 -15.10 16.10 -13.14
CA ARG A 244 -15.02 17.04 -14.28
C ARG A 244 -13.67 17.74 -14.24
N ILE A 245 -12.66 17.17 -14.92
CA ILE A 245 -11.36 17.82 -15.08
C ILE A 245 -11.52 18.96 -16.10
N LYS A 246 -11.62 20.22 -15.63
CA LYS A 246 -11.54 21.39 -16.52
C LYS A 246 -10.15 21.39 -17.17
N LYS A 247 -10.07 21.08 -18.46
CA LYS A 247 -8.84 21.28 -19.24
C LYS A 247 -8.46 22.77 -19.14
N GLY A 248 -7.28 23.07 -18.62
CA GLY A 248 -6.77 24.44 -18.56
C GLY A 248 -6.74 25.05 -19.96
N LYS A 249 -7.28 26.27 -20.11
CA LYS A 249 -7.15 27.05 -21.35
C LYS A 249 -5.66 27.21 -21.64
N LYS A 250 -5.19 26.71 -22.79
CA LYS A 250 -3.91 27.15 -23.36
C LYS A 250 -4.00 28.68 -23.49
N LYS A 251 -3.13 29.41 -22.82
CA LYS A 251 -2.87 30.82 -23.18
C LYS A 251 -2.41 30.77 -24.65
N LYS A 252 -3.17 31.42 -25.53
CA LYS A 252 -2.62 31.85 -26.82
C LYS A 252 -1.62 32.94 -26.47
N ASP A 253 -0.37 32.69 -26.77
CA ASP A 253 0.60 33.78 -26.91
C ASP A 253 0.18 34.52 -28.19
N ASP A 254 -0.44 35.68 -28.01
CA ASP A 254 -0.65 36.64 -29.08
C ASP A 254 0.69 37.35 -29.30
N ASP A 255 1.48 36.79 -30.22
CA ASP A 255 2.66 37.45 -30.77
C ASP A 255 2.18 38.58 -31.69
N LYS A 256 2.24 39.81 -31.19
CA LYS A 256 2.04 41.03 -31.97
C LYS A 256 3.31 41.29 -32.78
N GLY A 257 3.28 40.92 -34.06
CA GLY A 257 4.16 41.49 -35.07
C GLY A 257 3.40 42.58 -35.83
N ASP A 258 3.68 43.84 -35.52
CA ASP A 258 3.60 44.99 -36.42
C ASP A 258 5.01 45.59 -36.51
#